data_AF-A0A2D5Z1H5-F1
#
_entry.id   AF-A0A2D5Z1H5-F1
#
_cell.length_a   1.000
_cell.length_b   1.000
_cell.length_c   1.000
_cell.angle_alpha   90.00
_cell.angle_beta   90.00
_cell.angle_gamma   90.00
#
_symmetry.space_group_name_H-M   'P 1'
#
loop_
_entity.id
_entity.type
_entity.pdbx_description
1 polymer ?
#
loop_
_entity_poly.entity_id
_entity_poly.type
_entity_poly.pdbx_seq_one_letter_code
_entity_poly.pdbx_strand_id
1 'polypeptide(L)'
;MAPTGVVVQLGHGRWTIENQGFNETANHWHGDHVYRHHENAILVLWLLTMLACNLFMVFYRRNLKDAVRAAYDTLQIGRMITAELYQSLKIQPRGP
;
A
#
# COMPACT_ATOMS: atom_id res chain seq x y z
N MET A 1 28.67 -21.18 13.90
CA MET A 1 27.28 -20.80 14.28
C MET A 1 27.14 -19.31 14.13
N ALA A 2 25.99 -18.81 13.65
CA ALA A 2 25.76 -17.37 13.54
C ALA A 2 25.67 -16.73 14.95
N PRO A 3 26.21 -15.51 15.16
CA PRO A 3 26.05 -14.79 16.43
C PRO A 3 24.58 -14.54 16.76
N THR A 4 24.21 -14.60 18.04
CA THR A 4 22.83 -14.38 18.50
C THR A 4 22.24 -13.07 17.99
N GLY A 5 23.04 -11.99 17.95
CA GLY A 5 22.59 -10.69 17.43
C GLY A 5 22.19 -10.73 15.95
N VAL A 6 22.88 -11.53 15.13
CA VAL A 6 22.53 -11.70 13.70
C VAL A 6 21.20 -12.42 13.55
N VAL A 7 20.98 -13.48 14.35
CA VAL A 7 19.72 -14.23 14.34
C VAL A 7 18.54 -13.34 14.75
N VAL A 8 18.72 -12.48 15.76
CA VAL A 8 17.69 -11.52 16.19
C VAL A 8 17.35 -10.52 15.08
N GLN A 9 18.37 -9.94 14.41
CA GLN A 9 18.14 -9.01 13.31
C GLN A 9 17.38 -9.66 12.15
N LEU A 10 17.73 -10.90 11.79
CA LEU A 10 16.99 -11.66 10.77
C LEU A 10 15.53 -11.90 11.18
N GLY A 11 15.28 -12.21 12.45
CA GLY A 11 13.94 -12.34 13.01
C GLY A 11 13.11 -11.06 12.87
N HIS A 12 13.70 -9.90 13.20
CA HIS A 12 13.05 -8.59 13.04
C HIS A 12 12.80 -8.25 11.57
N GLY A 13 13.71 -8.62 10.66
CA GLY A 13 13.51 -8.46 9.22
C GLY A 13 12.31 -9.24 8.71
N ARG A 14 12.17 -10.51 9.13
CA ARG A 14 11.01 -11.34 8.79
C ARG A 14 9.70 -10.73 9.31
N TRP A 15 9.69 -10.28 10.57
CA TRP A 15 8.53 -9.60 11.15
C TRP A 15 8.15 -8.32 10.38
N THR A 16 9.15 -7.59 9.92
CA THR A 16 8.93 -6.37 9.11
C THR A 16 8.23 -6.71 7.79
N ILE A 17 8.66 -7.77 7.09
CA ILE A 17 8.01 -8.24 5.86
C ILE A 17 6.57 -8.68 6.13
N GLU A 18 6.35 -9.43 7.22
CA GLU A 18 5.02 -9.90 7.61
C GLU A 18 4.07 -8.72 7.87
N ASN A 19 4.52 -7.73 8.64
CA ASN A 19 3.67 -6.64 9.08
C ASN A 19 3.49 -5.54 8.02
N GLN A 20 4.55 -5.12 7.34
CA GLN A 20 4.50 -4.04 6.34
C GLN A 20 4.19 -4.54 4.93
N GLY A 21 4.53 -5.79 4.62
CA GLY A 21 4.21 -6.40 3.33
C GLY A 21 2.80 -6.98 3.37
N PHE A 22 2.63 -8.10 4.08
CA PHE A 22 1.39 -8.87 3.98
C PHE A 22 0.22 -8.24 4.77
N ASN A 23 0.43 -7.94 6.05
CA ASN A 23 -0.64 -7.43 6.91
C ASN A 23 -1.15 -6.06 6.44
N GLU A 24 -0.25 -5.17 6.01
CA GLU A 24 -0.64 -3.88 5.44
C GLU A 24 -1.39 -4.03 4.12
N THR A 25 -0.88 -4.82 3.16
CA THR A 25 -1.54 -5.04 1.87
C THR A 25 -2.93 -5.70 2.01
N ALA A 26 -3.10 -6.63 2.95
CA ALA A 26 -4.42 -7.21 3.21
C ALA A 26 -5.39 -6.18 3.81
N ASN A 27 -5.02 -5.53 4.92
CA ASN A 27 -5.97 -4.70 5.68
C ASN A 27 -6.22 -3.32 5.09
N HIS A 28 -5.21 -2.71 4.44
CA HIS A 28 -5.32 -1.34 3.95
C HIS A 28 -5.49 -1.24 2.44
N TRP A 29 -5.07 -2.28 1.70
CA TRP A 29 -5.10 -2.29 0.24
C TRP A 29 -6.03 -3.36 -0.35
N HIS A 30 -6.79 -4.08 0.50
CA HIS A 30 -7.73 -5.13 0.11
C HIS A 30 -7.11 -6.23 -0.75
N GLY A 31 -5.82 -6.52 -0.54
CA GLY A 31 -5.11 -7.55 -1.28
C GLY A 31 -5.61 -8.98 -1.02
N ASP A 32 -6.41 -9.17 0.01
CA ASP A 32 -7.09 -10.43 0.34
C ASP A 32 -8.42 -10.62 -0.40
N HIS A 33 -8.91 -9.59 -1.10
CA HIS A 33 -10.19 -9.65 -1.79
C HIS A 33 -10.07 -10.08 -3.25
N VAL A 34 -10.81 -11.12 -3.63
CA VAL A 34 -10.88 -11.62 -5.01
C VAL A 34 -12.09 -11.04 -5.73
N TYR A 35 -11.87 -10.01 -6.56
CA TYR A 35 -12.96 -9.35 -7.32
C TYR A 35 -13.51 -10.21 -8.48
N ARG A 36 -12.71 -11.15 -9.02
CA ARG A 36 -13.11 -12.03 -10.12
C ARG A 36 -12.38 -13.36 -10.07
N HIS A 37 -13.13 -14.46 -9.98
CA HIS A 37 -12.61 -15.83 -9.95
C HIS A 37 -12.25 -16.38 -11.34
N HIS A 38 -11.34 -15.69 -12.04
CA HIS A 38 -10.73 -16.18 -13.28
C HIS A 38 -9.22 -16.02 -13.16
N GLU A 39 -8.44 -17.03 -13.54
CA GLU A 39 -6.99 -17.07 -13.34
C GLU A 39 -6.26 -15.80 -13.77
N ASN A 40 -6.49 -15.35 -15.02
CA ASN A 40 -5.89 -14.13 -15.54
C ASN A 40 -6.38 -12.86 -14.83
N ALA A 41 -7.65 -12.85 -14.38
CA ALA A 41 -8.18 -11.70 -13.65
C ALA A 41 -7.54 -11.58 -12.27
N ILE A 42 -7.38 -12.71 -11.56
CA ILE A 42 -6.68 -12.75 -10.27
C ILE A 42 -5.24 -12.25 -10.43
N LEU A 43 -4.53 -12.75 -11.44
CA LEU A 43 -3.15 -12.34 -11.70
C LEU A 43 -3.06 -10.83 -12.01
N VAL A 44 -3.89 -10.33 -12.92
CA VAL A 44 -3.86 -8.91 -13.31
C VAL A 44 -4.22 -8.00 -12.14
N LEU A 45 -5.28 -8.33 -11.38
CA LEU A 45 -5.67 -7.57 -10.20
C LEU A 45 -4.57 -7.57 -9.14
N TRP A 46 -3.92 -8.71 -8.91
CA TRP A 46 -2.81 -8.78 -7.97
C TRP A 46 -1.61 -7.93 -8.40
N LEU A 47 -1.20 -8.04 -9.66
CA LEU A 47 -0.11 -7.21 -10.21
C LEU A 47 -0.46 -5.72 -10.18
N LEU A 48 -1.71 -5.36 -10.44
CA LEU A 48 -2.19 -3.99 -10.36
C LEU A 48 -2.15 -3.47 -8.91
N THR A 49 -2.57 -4.26 -7.94
CA THR A 49 -2.45 -3.93 -6.50
C THR A 49 -1.00 -3.71 -6.11
N MET A 50 -0.08 -4.60 -6.52
CA MET A 50 1.36 -4.43 -6.27
C MET A 50 1.92 -3.17 -6.91
N LEU A 51 1.53 -2.86 -8.15
CA LEU A 51 1.92 -1.63 -8.85
C LEU A 51 1.42 -0.39 -8.10
N ALA A 52 0.15 -0.36 -7.69
CA ALA A 52 -0.43 0.75 -6.95
C ALA A 52 0.26 0.96 -5.59
N CYS A 53 0.51 -0.12 -4.84
CA CYS A 53 1.23 -0.06 -3.56
C CYS A 53 2.65 0.50 -3.76
N ASN A 54 3.38 0.02 -4.77
CA ASN A 54 4.74 0.50 -5.06
C ASN A 54 4.76 1.97 -5.46
N LEU A 55 3.85 2.40 -6.34
CA LEU A 55 3.73 3.80 -6.75
C LEU A 55 3.41 4.70 -5.56
N PHE A 56 2.47 4.28 -4.71
CA PHE A 56 2.14 5.01 -3.49
C PHE A 56 3.34 5.11 -2.54
N MET A 57 4.08 4.01 -2.32
CA MET A 57 5.24 4.04 -1.43
C MET A 57 6.39 4.86 -2.00
N VAL A 58 6.60 4.88 -3.31
CA VAL A 58 7.55 5.79 -3.97
C VAL A 58 7.12 7.23 -3.78
N PHE A 59 5.84 7.56 -4.01
CA PHE A 59 5.30 8.88 -3.77
C PHE A 59 5.52 9.32 -2.31
N TYR A 60 5.11 8.47 -1.36
CA TYR A 60 5.24 8.74 0.07
C TYR A 60 6.70 8.93 0.46
N ARG A 61 7.62 8.03 0.07
CA ARG A 61 9.00 8.04 0.55
C ARG A 61 9.93 9.00 -0.21
N ARG A 62 9.63 9.31 -1.47
CA ARG A 62 10.55 10.02 -2.37
C ARG A 62 10.00 11.35 -2.89
N ASN A 63 8.68 11.52 -2.97
CA ASN A 63 8.07 12.72 -3.54
C ASN A 63 7.51 13.67 -2.46
N LEU A 64 7.03 13.14 -1.32
CA LEU A 64 6.57 13.98 -0.22
C LEU A 64 7.74 14.67 0.48
N LYS A 65 7.56 15.95 0.83
CA LYS A 65 8.50 16.72 1.65
C LYS A 65 8.65 16.08 3.03
N ASP A 66 9.85 16.19 3.61
CA ASP A 66 10.18 15.58 4.90
C ASP A 66 9.24 16.02 6.03
N ALA A 67 8.89 17.31 6.07
CA ALA A 67 7.94 17.85 7.05
C ALA A 67 6.56 17.17 6.99
N VAL A 68 6.10 16.77 5.80
CA VAL A 68 4.82 16.07 5.62
C VAL A 68 4.94 14.63 6.11
N ARG A 69 6.04 13.93 5.78
CA ARG A 69 6.28 12.56 6.25
C ARG A 69 6.48 12.45 7.76
N ALA A 70 6.94 13.52 8.39
CA ALA A 70 7.05 13.61 9.85
C ALA A 70 5.69 13.85 10.52
N ALA A 71 4.76 14.52 9.83
CA ALA A 71 3.46 14.88 10.37
C ALA A 71 2.38 13.81 10.13
N TYR A 72 2.48 13.03 9.06
CA TYR A 72 1.45 12.08 8.64
C TYR A 72 2.03 10.72 8.25
N ASP A 73 1.34 9.66 8.65
CA ASP A 73 1.66 8.29 8.25
C ASP A 73 1.09 7.92 6.86
N THR A 74 1.43 6.72 6.39
CA THR A 74 0.97 6.20 5.09
C THR A 74 -0.55 6.07 5.02
N LEU A 75 -1.20 5.68 6.10
CA LEU A 75 -2.66 5.50 6.16
C LEU A 75 -3.39 6.84 6.05
N GLN A 76 -2.92 7.87 6.76
CA GLN A 76 -3.47 9.23 6.71
C GLN A 76 -3.32 9.83 5.31
N ILE A 77 -2.15 9.69 4.68
CA ILE A 77 -1.92 10.15 3.31
C ILE A 77 -2.81 9.40 2.31
N GLY A 78 -2.94 8.08 2.45
CA GLY A 78 -3.85 7.27 1.64
C GLY A 78 -5.30 7.78 1.74
N ARG A 79 -5.80 8.00 2.95
CA ARG A 79 -7.15 8.54 3.19
C ARG A 79 -7.36 9.93 2.57
N MET A 80 -6.37 10.81 2.65
CA MET A 80 -6.45 12.14 2.02
C MET A 80 -6.54 12.05 0.50
N ILE A 81 -5.69 11.22 -0.14
CA ILE A 81 -5.74 10.99 -1.60
C ILE A 81 -7.10 10.42 -2.01
N THR A 82 -7.62 9.44 -1.28
CA THR A 82 -8.93 8.84 -1.54
C THR A 82 -10.06 9.86 -1.41
N ALA A 83 -10.02 10.72 -0.38
CA ALA A 83 -11.02 11.77 -0.18
C ALA A 83 -11.04 12.77 -1.35
N GLU A 84 -9.87 13.25 -1.79
CA GLU A 84 -9.72 14.13 -2.95
C GLU A 84 -10.22 13.48 -4.25
N LEU A 85 -9.89 12.21 -4.46
CA LEU A 85 -10.38 11.45 -5.62
C LEU A 85 -11.91 11.41 -5.65
N TYR A 86 -12.55 11.06 -4.52
CA TYR A 86 -14.01 11.03 -4.44
C TYR A 86 -14.65 12.42 -4.57
N GLN A 87 -13.99 13.47 -4.07
CA GLN A 87 -14.47 14.84 -4.26
C GLN A 87 -14.46 15.23 -5.74
N SER A 88 -13.40 14.87 -6.49
CA SER A 88 -13.29 15.14 -7.92
C SER A 88 -14.38 14.43 -8.74
N LEU A 89 -14.76 13.21 -8.34
CA LEU A 89 -15.82 12.43 -9.00
C LEU A 89 -17.22 13.04 -8.82
N LYS A 90 -17.48 13.77 -7.73
CA LYS A 90 -18.78 14.43 -7.49
C LYS A 90 -19.02 15.65 -8.40
N ILE A 91 -17.96 16.20 -8.99
CA ILE A 91 -18.02 17.43 -9.79
C ILE A 91 -18.33 17.13 -11.27
N GLN A 92 -18.28 15.87 -11.71
CA GLN A 92 -18.57 15.50 -13.09
C GLN A 92 -20.06 15.14 -13.26
N PRO A 93 -20.92 16.01 -13.83
CA PRO A 93 -22.25 15.57 -14.24
C PRO A 93 -22.09 14.45 -15.25
N ARG A 94 -22.91 13.41 -15.14
CA ARG A 94 -22.97 12.38 -16.18
C ARG A 94 -23.25 13.10 -17.50
N GLY A 95 -22.35 12.96 -18.46
CA GLY A 95 -22.61 13.42 -19.82
C GLY A 95 -23.90 12.76 -20.35
N PRO A 96 -24.59 13.40 -21.30
CA PRO A 96 -25.79 12.83 -21.91
C PRO A 96 -25.53 11.43 -22.49
#